data_AF-A0A5N8VKV6-F1
#
_entry.id   AF-A0A5N8VKV6-F1
#
_cell.length_a   1.000
_cell.length_b   1.000
_cell.length_c   1.000
_cell.angle_alpha   90.00
_cell.angle_beta   90.00
_cell.angle_gamma   90.00
#
_symmetry.space_group_name_H-M   'P 1'
#
loop_
_entity.id
_entity.type
_entity.pdbx_description
1 polymer ?
#
loop_
_entity_poly.entity_id
_entity_poly.type
_entity_poly.pdbx_seq_one_letter_code
_entity_poly.pdbx_strand_id
1 'polypeptide(L)'
;MLASLPRPRTRRQRRATALVVLAGGIWLQQAIEPVPGDHAPMAICSADGSTLRADVDADGHLDEINKSTGSVVFQRDDHRSVDDAVGFWQMLGGLWKDMKTRGAFGDFDGDGYLDLAVFYSQENTGDEPEDNMVVHEVRYGPLARDLSSGRIGTIRMWSSSFVYEARAIDANHDGRAELEVFQSGGDGAVYSVIGRQDRGGVSVSREETGQYGEWDFPSYDPDALGYGACADRRSAGPELDPS
;
A
#
# COMPACT_ATOMS: atom_id res chain seq x y z
N MET A 1 10.87 -69.61 -46.15
CA MET A 1 12.12 -70.32 -46.48
C MET A 1 13.22 -69.30 -46.73
N LEU A 2 14.40 -69.60 -46.19
CA LEU A 2 15.72 -69.06 -46.51
C LEU A 2 16.13 -67.68 -45.96
N ALA A 3 17.09 -67.80 -45.03
CA ALA A 3 17.97 -66.77 -44.53
C ALA A 3 18.97 -66.30 -45.59
N SER A 4 19.48 -65.07 -45.45
CA SER A 4 20.81 -64.65 -45.95
C SER A 4 21.30 -63.41 -45.18
N LEU A 5 22.31 -63.59 -44.33
CA LEU A 5 23.21 -62.54 -43.82
C LEU A 5 24.41 -62.39 -44.80
N PRO A 6 25.48 -61.60 -44.54
CA PRO A 6 25.62 -60.13 -44.60
C PRO A 6 26.88 -59.68 -45.41
N ARG A 7 27.12 -58.35 -45.53
CA ARG A 7 28.41 -57.58 -45.60
C ARG A 7 28.41 -56.49 -46.71
N PRO A 8 29.27 -55.44 -46.66
CA PRO A 8 30.33 -55.11 -45.68
C PRO A 8 30.25 -53.68 -45.08
N ARG A 9 31.06 -53.52 -44.03
CA ARG A 9 31.40 -52.30 -43.30
C ARG A 9 32.02 -51.22 -44.20
N THR A 10 31.67 -49.96 -43.98
CA THR A 10 32.68 -48.88 -43.89
C THR A 10 32.28 -47.82 -42.87
N ARG A 11 33.33 -47.43 -42.15
CA ARG A 11 33.41 -46.65 -40.93
C ARG A 11 33.31 -45.16 -41.27
N ARG A 12 32.37 -44.44 -40.67
CA ARG A 12 32.49 -42.98 -40.48
C ARG A 12 32.10 -42.62 -39.05
N GLN A 13 33.13 -42.54 -38.21
CA GLN A 13 33.08 -41.77 -36.97
C GLN A 13 32.86 -40.31 -37.32
N ARG A 14 31.81 -39.68 -36.79
CA ARG A 14 31.83 -38.25 -36.42
C ARG A 14 30.99 -38.03 -35.16
N ARG A 15 31.72 -37.98 -34.04
CA ARG A 15 31.54 -37.12 -32.85
C ARG A 15 30.11 -37.03 -32.30
N ALA A 16 29.84 -37.82 -31.27
CA ALA A 16 28.79 -37.52 -30.30
C ALA A 16 29.19 -36.27 -29.51
N THR A 17 28.43 -35.19 -29.67
CA THR A 17 28.48 -34.05 -28.78
C THR A 17 27.77 -34.46 -27.49
N ALA A 18 28.52 -34.60 -26.41
CA ALA A 18 27.95 -34.81 -25.08
C ALA A 18 27.21 -33.53 -24.67
N LEU A 19 25.89 -33.64 -24.55
CA LEU A 19 25.06 -32.65 -23.86
C LEU A 19 25.37 -32.78 -22.36
N VAL A 20 26.17 -31.86 -21.85
CA VAL A 20 26.31 -31.66 -20.40
C VAL A 20 24.99 -31.04 -19.94
N VAL A 21 24.14 -31.85 -19.32
CA VAL A 21 23.03 -31.36 -18.52
C VAL A 21 23.65 -30.77 -17.26
N LEU A 22 23.88 -29.46 -17.27
CA LEU A 22 24.11 -28.72 -16.05
C LEU A 22 22.79 -28.73 -15.28
N ALA A 23 22.67 -29.66 -14.34
CA ALA A 23 21.71 -29.56 -13.25
C ALA A 23 22.13 -28.39 -12.34
N GLY A 24 21.94 -27.17 -12.83
CA GLY A 24 21.97 -25.97 -12.02
C GLY A 24 20.69 -25.95 -11.21
N GLY A 25 20.74 -26.51 -9.99
CA GLY A 25 19.74 -26.25 -8.98
C GLY A 25 19.76 -24.76 -8.67
N ILE A 26 18.93 -23.99 -9.38
CA ILE A 26 18.62 -22.63 -8.98
C ILE A 26 17.75 -22.78 -7.74
N TRP A 27 18.38 -22.74 -6.57
CA TRP A 27 17.70 -22.39 -5.35
C TRP A 27 17.29 -20.93 -5.48
N LEU A 28 16.17 -20.66 -6.17
CA LEU A 28 15.42 -19.45 -5.89
C LEU A 28 14.97 -19.61 -4.44
N GLN A 29 15.70 -18.96 -3.53
CA GLN A 29 15.11 -18.54 -2.28
C GLN A 29 13.94 -17.64 -2.69
N GLN A 30 12.75 -18.23 -2.77
CA GLN A 30 11.53 -17.45 -2.66
C GLN A 30 11.66 -16.78 -1.29
N ALA A 31 12.02 -15.50 -1.29
CA ALA A 31 11.71 -14.67 -0.14
C ALA A 31 10.20 -14.85 0.03
N ILE A 32 9.82 -15.55 1.10
CA ILE A 32 8.42 -15.69 1.47
C ILE A 32 8.00 -14.26 1.78
N GLU A 33 7.28 -13.63 0.86
CA GLU A 33 6.68 -12.33 1.11
C GLU A 33 5.90 -12.44 2.42
N PRO A 34 6.03 -11.47 3.34
CA PRO A 34 5.24 -11.47 4.56
C PRO A 34 3.77 -11.63 4.19
N VAL A 35 3.09 -12.62 4.78
CA VAL A 35 1.67 -12.85 4.55
C VAL A 35 0.92 -12.31 5.77
N PRO A 36 -0.19 -11.57 5.58
CA PRO A 36 -1.08 -11.22 6.68
C PRO A 36 -1.58 -12.47 7.41
N GLY A 37 -2.04 -12.30 8.65
CA GLY A 37 -2.81 -13.31 9.36
C GLY A 37 -4.19 -13.53 8.74
N ASP A 38 -5.02 -14.32 9.43
CA ASP A 38 -6.35 -14.74 8.99
C ASP A 38 -7.46 -14.32 9.96
N HIS A 39 -7.16 -13.44 10.91
CA HIS A 39 -8.15 -12.92 11.85
C HIS A 39 -9.17 -12.02 11.14
N ALA A 40 -10.44 -12.12 11.54
CA ALA A 40 -11.51 -11.28 11.01
C ALA A 40 -11.28 -9.79 11.36
N PRO A 41 -11.75 -8.83 10.56
CA PRO A 41 -11.45 -7.42 10.81
C PRO A 41 -11.96 -6.99 12.18
N MET A 42 -11.10 -6.31 12.93
CA MET A 42 -11.46 -5.67 14.20
C MET A 42 -11.91 -4.24 13.95
N ALA A 43 -12.81 -3.73 14.81
CA ALA A 43 -13.32 -2.38 14.67
C ALA A 43 -12.18 -1.34 14.70
N ILE A 44 -12.10 -0.53 13.64
CA ILE A 44 -11.21 0.62 13.56
C ILE A 44 -11.73 1.70 14.52
N CYS A 45 -10.84 2.30 15.30
CA CYS A 45 -11.21 3.34 16.25
C CYS A 45 -10.18 4.47 16.33
N SER A 46 -10.62 5.66 16.70
CA SER A 46 -9.74 6.80 17.02
C SER A 46 -9.30 6.70 18.48
N ALA A 47 -7.98 6.62 18.69
CA ALA A 47 -7.41 6.73 20.04
C ALA A 47 -7.28 8.19 20.46
N ASP A 48 -6.91 9.04 19.50
CA ASP A 48 -6.86 10.49 19.61
C ASP A 48 -6.92 11.13 18.22
N GLY A 49 -6.69 12.43 18.14
CA GLY A 49 -6.82 13.14 16.89
C GLY A 49 -5.81 12.78 15.79
N SER A 50 -4.66 12.24 16.16
CA SER A 50 -3.60 11.81 15.25
C SER A 50 -3.51 10.29 15.11
N THR A 51 -4.15 9.53 16.00
CA THR A 51 -3.89 8.10 16.17
C THR A 51 -5.14 7.25 15.93
N LEU A 52 -5.05 6.28 15.01
CA LEU A 52 -6.02 5.20 14.86
C LEU A 52 -5.51 3.91 15.50
N ARG A 53 -6.44 3.02 15.83
CA ARG A 53 -6.16 1.63 16.12
C ARG A 53 -6.98 0.71 15.25
N ALA A 54 -6.32 -0.27 14.65
CA ALA A 54 -6.91 -1.27 13.77
C ALA A 54 -6.05 -2.54 13.78
N ASP A 55 -6.63 -3.68 13.42
CA ASP A 55 -5.88 -4.92 13.17
C ASP A 55 -5.38 -4.89 11.72
N VAL A 56 -4.18 -4.33 11.50
CA VAL A 56 -3.68 -4.00 10.15
C VAL A 56 -3.22 -5.27 9.44
N ASP A 57 -2.56 -6.17 10.18
CA ASP A 57 -2.03 -7.42 9.66
C ASP A 57 -2.88 -8.66 9.92
N ALA A 58 -4.12 -8.48 10.40
CA ALA A 58 -5.05 -9.57 10.70
C ALA A 58 -4.46 -10.61 11.67
N ASP A 59 -3.64 -10.17 12.64
CA ASP A 59 -3.07 -11.01 13.68
C ASP A 59 -3.96 -11.11 14.94
N GLY A 60 -5.10 -10.40 14.96
CA GLY A 60 -6.04 -10.36 16.07
C GLY A 60 -5.66 -9.37 17.16
N HIS A 61 -4.77 -8.44 16.86
CA HIS A 61 -4.36 -7.39 17.76
C HIS A 61 -4.45 -6.02 17.10
N LEU A 62 -4.88 -5.03 17.90
CA LEU A 62 -4.91 -3.66 17.43
C LEU A 62 -3.49 -3.08 17.39
N ASP A 63 -3.10 -2.65 16.20
CA ASP A 63 -1.91 -1.87 15.91
C ASP A 63 -2.19 -0.37 16.05
N GLU A 64 -1.14 0.43 16.19
CA GLU A 64 -1.27 1.89 16.34
C GLU A 64 -0.82 2.60 15.06
N ILE A 65 -1.70 3.41 14.47
CA ILE A 65 -1.46 4.11 13.21
C ILE A 65 -1.43 5.61 13.46
N ASN A 66 -0.31 6.26 13.14
CA ASN A 66 -0.23 7.70 13.13
C ASN A 66 -0.64 8.23 11.75
N LYS A 67 -1.77 8.93 11.72
CA LYS A 67 -2.39 9.46 10.49
C LYS A 67 -1.55 10.54 9.81
N SER A 68 -0.82 11.34 10.59
CA SER A 68 -0.02 12.45 10.07
C SER A 68 1.29 12.00 9.45
N THR A 69 1.93 10.96 10.01
CA THR A 69 3.20 10.44 9.50
C THR A 69 3.03 9.25 8.56
N GLY A 70 1.86 8.60 8.56
CA GLY A 70 1.67 7.34 7.85
C GLY A 70 2.50 6.20 8.45
N SER A 71 2.71 6.19 9.76
CA SER A 71 3.44 5.11 10.44
C SER A 71 2.52 4.16 11.18
N VAL A 72 2.87 2.87 11.17
CA VAL A 72 2.19 1.79 11.90
C VAL A 72 3.15 1.22 12.93
N VAL A 73 2.66 0.99 14.15
CA VAL A 73 3.36 0.27 15.21
C VAL A 73 2.62 -1.03 15.46
N PHE A 74 3.19 -2.13 14.98
CA PHE A 74 2.69 -3.47 15.25
C PHE A 74 3.13 -3.95 16.65
N GLN A 75 2.56 -5.07 17.11
CA GLN A 75 3.04 -5.72 18.33
C GLN A 75 4.56 -5.92 18.37
N ARG A 76 5.12 -5.80 19.60
CA ARG A 76 6.56 -5.87 19.90
C ARG A 76 7.36 -4.68 19.37
N ASP A 77 6.71 -3.52 19.27
CA ASP A 77 7.31 -2.26 18.83
C ASP A 77 7.94 -2.39 17.44
N ASP A 78 7.27 -3.10 16.54
CA ASP A 78 7.72 -3.23 15.15
C ASP A 78 7.17 -2.05 14.35
N HIS A 79 8.05 -1.09 14.05
CA HIS A 79 7.69 0.17 13.40
C HIS A 79 7.79 0.05 11.88
N ARG A 80 6.73 0.46 11.19
CA ARG A 80 6.68 0.63 9.73
C ARG A 80 6.17 2.01 9.37
N SER A 81 6.46 2.41 8.16
CA SER A 81 5.99 3.65 7.55
C SER A 81 5.55 3.39 6.12
N VAL A 82 4.74 4.28 5.57
CA VAL A 82 4.35 4.23 4.15
C VAL A 82 5.55 4.13 3.20
N ASP A 83 6.74 4.60 3.59
CA ASP A 83 7.97 4.42 2.82
C ASP A 83 8.33 2.93 2.63
N ASP A 84 8.10 2.08 3.62
CA ASP A 84 8.39 0.64 3.54
C ASP A 84 7.51 -0.06 2.48
N ALA A 85 6.31 0.47 2.25
CA ALA A 85 5.37 -0.06 1.27
C ALA A 85 5.97 -0.05 -0.16
N VAL A 86 6.77 0.95 -0.51
CA VAL A 86 7.32 1.13 -1.88
C VAL A 86 8.74 0.58 -2.05
N GLY A 87 9.21 -0.32 -1.18
CA GLY A 87 10.61 -0.74 -1.09
C GLY A 87 11.29 -1.17 -2.41
N PHE A 88 10.58 -1.86 -3.32
CA PHE A 88 11.13 -2.17 -4.66
C PHE A 88 11.39 -0.90 -5.50
N TRP A 89 10.45 0.04 -5.47
CA TRP A 89 10.57 1.31 -6.19
C TRP A 89 11.61 2.23 -5.57
N GLN A 90 11.82 2.19 -4.25
CA GLN A 90 12.93 2.91 -3.62
C GLN A 90 14.28 2.37 -4.05
N MET A 91 14.41 1.05 -4.19
CA MET A 91 15.63 0.42 -4.71
C MET A 91 15.95 0.91 -6.14
N LEU A 92 14.93 1.01 -7.01
CA LEU A 92 15.08 1.57 -8.35
C LEU A 92 15.23 3.11 -8.34
N GLY A 93 14.60 3.76 -7.37
CA GLY A 93 14.60 5.20 -7.13
C GLY A 93 15.98 5.75 -6.77
N GLY A 94 16.98 4.93 -6.47
CA GLY A 94 18.38 5.35 -6.51
C GLY A 94 18.81 5.97 -7.86
N LEU A 95 18.02 5.78 -8.92
CA LEU A 95 18.17 6.42 -10.23
C LEU A 95 17.46 7.79 -10.34
N TRP A 96 16.48 8.08 -9.47
CA TRP A 96 15.62 9.27 -9.52
C TRP A 96 15.73 10.09 -8.22
N LYS A 97 16.20 11.33 -8.33
CA LYS A 97 16.40 12.19 -7.16
C LYS A 97 15.07 12.71 -6.62
N ASP A 98 15.01 12.92 -5.30
CA ASP A 98 13.95 13.68 -4.62
C ASP A 98 12.54 13.06 -4.72
N MET A 99 12.47 11.73 -4.82
CA MET A 99 11.22 11.00 -4.69
C MET A 99 10.70 11.03 -3.25
N LYS A 100 9.41 11.24 -3.07
CA LYS A 100 8.73 11.19 -1.78
C LYS A 100 7.59 10.18 -1.81
N THR A 101 7.41 9.47 -0.71
CA THR A 101 6.23 8.65 -0.48
C THR A 101 5.19 9.44 0.30
N ARG A 102 3.92 9.32 -0.10
CA ARG A 102 2.77 9.77 0.67
C ARG A 102 1.77 8.64 0.74
N GLY A 103 0.99 8.59 1.80
CA GLY A 103 -0.07 7.60 1.88
C GLY A 103 -1.08 7.91 2.97
N ALA A 104 -2.20 7.23 2.87
CA ALA A 104 -3.33 7.39 3.76
C ALA A 104 -3.93 6.02 4.08
N PHE A 105 -4.23 5.82 5.35
CA PHE A 105 -4.92 4.62 5.83
C PHE A 105 -6.42 4.88 5.97
N GLY A 106 -7.24 3.97 5.43
CA GLY A 106 -8.70 4.03 5.52
C GLY A 106 -9.33 2.73 5.00
N ASP A 107 -10.58 2.46 5.37
CA ASP A 107 -11.35 1.33 4.80
C ASP A 107 -12.05 1.84 3.52
N PHE A 108 -11.37 1.78 2.37
CA PHE A 108 -11.85 2.39 1.13
C PHE A 108 -12.91 1.52 0.45
N ASP A 109 -12.85 0.19 0.59
CA ASP A 109 -13.82 -0.71 -0.02
C ASP A 109 -14.91 -1.23 0.92
N GLY A 110 -14.84 -0.91 2.20
CA GLY A 110 -15.88 -1.16 3.19
C GLY A 110 -15.89 -2.61 3.69
N ASP A 111 -14.77 -3.33 3.58
CA ASP A 111 -14.67 -4.72 4.04
C ASP A 111 -14.28 -4.84 5.53
N GLY A 112 -14.00 -3.70 6.18
CA GLY A 112 -13.66 -3.58 7.59
C GLY A 112 -12.18 -3.72 7.89
N TYR A 113 -11.34 -4.09 6.92
CA TYR A 113 -9.90 -4.01 7.07
C TYR A 113 -9.39 -2.62 6.72
N LEU A 114 -8.22 -2.26 7.26
CA LEU A 114 -7.56 -1.02 6.91
C LEU A 114 -6.81 -1.20 5.60
N ASP A 115 -7.13 -0.37 4.60
CA ASP A 115 -6.39 -0.28 3.35
C ASP A 115 -5.31 0.82 3.44
N LEU A 116 -4.39 0.80 2.47
CA LEU A 116 -3.38 1.83 2.30
C LEU A 116 -3.41 2.39 0.87
N ALA A 117 -3.77 3.67 0.73
CA ALA A 117 -3.49 4.43 -0.49
C ALA A 117 -2.04 4.90 -0.45
N VAL A 118 -1.27 4.65 -1.51
CA VAL A 118 0.15 5.00 -1.57
C VAL A 118 0.51 5.71 -2.88
N PHE A 119 1.29 6.77 -2.73
CA PHE A 119 1.82 7.60 -3.79
C PHE A 119 3.33 7.66 -3.69
N TYR A 120 4.02 7.54 -4.82
CA TYR A 120 5.46 7.73 -4.91
C TYR A 120 5.76 8.62 -6.11
N SER A 121 6.15 9.87 -5.83
CA SER A 121 6.33 10.91 -6.85
C SER A 121 7.54 11.78 -6.56
N GLN A 122 8.14 12.32 -7.62
CA GLN A 122 9.18 13.34 -7.48
C GLN A 122 8.57 14.67 -7.03
N GLU A 123 9.20 15.34 -6.08
CA GLU A 123 8.80 16.68 -5.63
C GLU A 123 8.85 17.68 -6.78
N ASN A 124 7.77 18.46 -6.96
CA ASN A 124 7.73 19.51 -7.98
C ASN A 124 8.67 20.65 -7.57
N THR A 125 9.61 21.00 -8.44
CA THR A 125 10.59 22.08 -8.19
C THR A 125 10.47 23.25 -9.18
N GLY A 126 9.51 23.19 -10.10
CA GLY A 126 9.23 24.20 -11.11
C GLY A 126 7.79 24.73 -11.03
N ASP A 127 7.52 25.77 -11.83
CA ASP A 127 6.21 26.43 -11.89
C ASP A 127 5.15 25.52 -12.52
N GLU A 128 5.51 24.72 -13.51
CA GLU A 128 4.60 23.75 -14.14
C GLU A 128 4.67 22.38 -13.45
N PRO A 129 3.54 21.73 -13.17
CA PRO A 129 3.53 20.42 -12.56
C PRO A 129 4.01 19.38 -13.58
N GLU A 130 4.97 18.54 -13.19
CA GLU A 130 5.48 17.45 -14.02
C GLU A 130 4.78 16.13 -13.68
N ASP A 131 4.53 15.29 -14.70
CA ASP A 131 3.96 13.95 -14.56
C ASP A 131 5.03 12.94 -14.08
N ASN A 132 5.41 13.04 -12.81
CA ASN A 132 6.52 12.27 -12.20
C ASN A 132 6.08 11.28 -11.13
N MET A 133 4.80 10.93 -11.08
CA MET A 133 4.27 9.93 -10.16
C MET A 133 4.43 8.51 -10.72
N VAL A 134 5.12 7.67 -9.96
CA VAL A 134 5.49 6.30 -10.31
C VAL A 134 4.53 5.30 -9.69
N VAL A 135 4.06 5.59 -8.48
CA VAL A 135 3.10 4.75 -7.74
C VAL A 135 1.88 5.60 -7.41
N HIS A 136 0.71 5.05 -7.68
CA HIS A 136 -0.61 5.59 -7.32
C HIS A 136 -1.60 4.42 -7.21
N GLU A 137 -1.53 3.71 -6.10
CA GLU A 137 -2.27 2.46 -5.89
C GLU A 137 -2.93 2.44 -4.51
N VAL A 138 -3.99 1.66 -4.39
CA VAL A 138 -4.57 1.25 -3.11
C VAL A 138 -4.18 -0.20 -2.89
N ARG A 139 -3.62 -0.47 -1.72
CA ARG A 139 -3.35 -1.81 -1.21
C ARG A 139 -4.44 -2.15 -0.25
N TYR A 140 -5.25 -3.13 -0.59
CA TYR A 140 -6.40 -3.45 0.22
C TYR A 140 -6.01 -4.40 1.36
N GLY A 141 -6.67 -4.22 2.50
CA GLY A 141 -6.46 -5.04 3.68
C GLY A 141 -6.90 -6.51 3.50
N PRO A 142 -6.46 -7.39 4.41
CA PRO A 142 -5.43 -7.13 5.42
C PRO A 142 -4.05 -6.93 4.79
N LEU A 143 -3.23 -6.06 5.39
CA LEU A 143 -1.88 -5.75 4.91
C LEU A 143 -0.85 -6.64 5.58
N ALA A 144 0.25 -6.97 4.92
CA ALA A 144 1.32 -7.67 5.60
C ALA A 144 2.13 -6.69 6.49
N ARG A 145 3.02 -7.22 7.32
CA ARG A 145 3.89 -6.41 8.20
C ARG A 145 4.90 -5.52 7.49
N ASP A 146 5.03 -5.60 6.18
CA ASP A 146 5.77 -4.67 5.33
C ASP A 146 4.85 -3.73 4.54
N LEU A 147 3.56 -3.69 4.89
CA LEU A 147 2.49 -2.93 4.25
C LEU A 147 2.25 -3.34 2.78
N SER A 148 2.69 -4.53 2.37
CA SER A 148 2.30 -5.13 1.09
C SER A 148 0.89 -5.73 1.17
N SER A 149 0.28 -5.99 0.01
CA SER A 149 -1.02 -6.64 -0.08
C SER A 149 -1.08 -7.55 -1.30
N GLY A 150 -1.81 -8.66 -1.17
CA GLY A 150 -2.17 -9.52 -2.30
C GLY A 150 -3.27 -8.94 -3.21
N ARG A 151 -3.95 -7.86 -2.78
CA ARG A 151 -5.02 -7.18 -3.53
C ARG A 151 -4.62 -5.72 -3.74
N ILE A 152 -4.31 -5.36 -4.98
CA ILE A 152 -3.90 -4.01 -5.36
C ILE A 152 -4.90 -3.44 -6.37
N GLY A 153 -5.35 -2.21 -6.11
CA GLY A 153 -6.17 -1.40 -7.01
C GLY A 153 -5.43 -0.16 -7.50
N THR A 154 -5.78 0.33 -8.68
CA THR A 154 -5.22 1.59 -9.19
C THR A 154 -5.95 2.79 -8.61
N ILE A 155 -5.20 3.82 -8.20
CA ILE A 155 -5.75 5.17 -8.00
C ILE A 155 -5.72 5.85 -9.37
N ARG A 156 -6.89 6.00 -9.98
CA ARG A 156 -7.07 6.67 -11.27
C ARG A 156 -7.13 8.17 -11.04
N MET A 157 -5.97 8.79 -11.13
CA MET A 157 -5.84 10.23 -11.03
C MET A 157 -6.08 10.90 -12.37
N TRP A 158 -6.52 12.16 -12.33
CA TRP A 158 -6.66 13.00 -13.53
C TRP A 158 -5.31 13.60 -13.99
N SER A 159 -4.32 13.64 -13.08
CA SER A 159 -2.95 14.12 -13.28
C SER A 159 -1.98 13.25 -12.48
N SER A 160 -0.75 13.06 -12.96
CA SER A 160 0.32 12.33 -12.27
C SER A 160 1.34 13.27 -11.61
N SER A 161 0.91 14.48 -11.24
CA SER A 161 1.72 15.48 -10.55
C SER A 161 1.92 15.20 -9.07
N PHE A 162 2.93 15.84 -8.46
CA PHE A 162 3.33 15.61 -7.07
C PHE A 162 2.18 15.71 -6.06
N VAL A 163 2.11 14.74 -5.15
CA VAL A 163 1.19 14.72 -4.00
C VAL A 163 1.92 15.26 -2.78
N TYR A 164 1.43 16.37 -2.24
CA TYR A 164 1.92 16.98 -1.01
C TYR A 164 1.44 16.20 0.22
N GLU A 165 0.16 15.82 0.22
CA GLU A 165 -0.49 15.11 1.31
C GLU A 165 -1.61 14.22 0.76
N ALA A 166 -1.85 13.10 1.43
CA ALA A 166 -3.01 12.27 1.21
C ALA A 166 -3.60 11.91 2.57
N ARG A 167 -4.93 11.89 2.67
CA ARG A 167 -5.62 11.53 3.90
C ARG A 167 -6.93 10.82 3.60
N ALA A 168 -7.35 10.00 4.54
CA ALA A 168 -8.65 9.35 4.48
C ALA A 168 -9.69 10.20 5.23
N ILE A 169 -10.89 10.33 4.68
CA ILE A 169 -12.03 11.09 5.20
C ILE A 169 -13.33 10.30 4.93
N ASP A 170 -14.43 10.62 5.60
CA ASP A 170 -15.79 10.14 5.28
C ASP A 170 -16.66 11.36 4.93
N ALA A 171 -16.45 11.86 3.71
CA ALA A 171 -17.05 13.10 3.25
C ALA A 171 -18.55 12.98 2.99
N ASN A 172 -19.03 11.77 2.67
CA ASN A 172 -20.43 11.52 2.34
C ASN A 172 -21.23 10.90 3.50
N HIS A 173 -20.57 10.55 4.61
CA HIS A 173 -21.15 9.92 5.80
C HIS A 173 -21.78 8.55 5.52
N ASP A 174 -21.20 7.76 4.62
CA ASP A 174 -21.64 6.40 4.31
C ASP A 174 -20.88 5.31 5.06
N GLY A 175 -19.89 5.70 5.88
CA GLY A 175 -19.10 4.79 6.69
C GLY A 175 -17.96 4.10 5.95
N ARG A 176 -17.73 4.39 4.67
CA ARG A 176 -16.50 4.03 3.96
C ARG A 176 -15.58 5.24 3.87
N ALA A 177 -14.28 4.97 3.91
CA ALA A 177 -13.30 6.00 3.67
C ALA A 177 -13.32 6.45 2.19
N GLU A 178 -13.13 7.73 2.00
CA GLU A 178 -12.70 8.40 0.79
C GLU A 178 -11.28 8.90 0.92
N LEU A 179 -10.63 9.07 -0.24
CA LEU A 179 -9.26 9.53 -0.32
C LEU A 179 -9.22 11.00 -0.71
N GLU A 180 -8.86 11.89 0.20
CA GLU A 180 -8.53 13.28 -0.14
C GLU A 180 -7.05 13.39 -0.49
N VAL A 181 -6.77 14.00 -1.64
CA VAL A 181 -5.41 14.18 -2.15
C VAL A 181 -5.14 15.67 -2.35
N PHE A 182 -4.04 16.14 -1.80
CA PHE A 182 -3.49 17.48 -2.00
C PHE A 182 -2.40 17.41 -3.05
N GLN A 183 -2.74 17.78 -4.27
CA GLN A 183 -1.90 17.60 -5.45
C GLN A 183 -1.47 18.93 -6.06
N SER A 184 -0.23 19.00 -6.54
CA SER A 184 0.29 20.18 -7.21
C SER A 184 -0.56 20.55 -8.44
N GLY A 185 -1.00 21.81 -8.45
CA GLY A 185 -1.77 22.43 -9.53
C GLY A 185 -0.97 23.30 -10.49
N GLY A 186 0.33 23.49 -10.22
CA GLY A 186 1.18 24.48 -10.89
C GLY A 186 1.10 25.87 -10.25
N ASP A 187 2.07 26.72 -10.57
CA ASP A 187 2.18 28.12 -10.12
C ASP A 187 2.09 28.30 -8.59
N GLY A 188 2.58 27.30 -7.84
CA GLY A 188 2.51 27.27 -6.37
C GLY A 188 1.12 26.93 -5.79
N ALA A 189 0.15 26.60 -6.64
CA ALA A 189 -1.17 26.12 -6.22
C ALA A 189 -1.14 24.63 -5.86
N VAL A 190 -1.92 24.27 -4.84
CA VAL A 190 -2.23 22.89 -4.48
C VAL A 190 -3.74 22.70 -4.50
N TYR A 191 -4.21 21.73 -5.29
CA TYR A 191 -5.62 21.37 -5.37
C TYR A 191 -5.92 20.26 -4.36
N SER A 192 -7.03 20.38 -3.64
CA SER A 192 -7.66 19.26 -2.93
C SER A 192 -8.70 18.63 -3.86
N VAL A 193 -8.64 17.30 -3.96
CA VAL A 193 -9.59 16.47 -4.71
C VAL A 193 -9.96 15.24 -3.90
N ILE A 194 -11.20 14.80 -4.02
CA ILE A 194 -11.71 13.60 -3.32
C ILE A 194 -11.84 12.45 -4.31
N GLY A 195 -11.17 11.35 -4.01
CA GLY A 195 -11.27 10.06 -4.67
C GLY A 195 -12.24 9.14 -3.97
N ARG A 196 -12.99 8.36 -4.78
CA ARG A 196 -13.93 7.34 -4.29
C ARG A 196 -13.63 5.98 -4.86
N GLN A 197 -13.94 4.96 -4.07
CA GLN A 197 -13.88 3.57 -4.51
C GLN A 197 -14.77 3.35 -5.74
N ASP A 198 -14.18 2.78 -6.79
CA ASP A 198 -14.83 2.47 -8.05
C ASP A 198 -14.05 1.36 -8.79
N ARG A 199 -14.74 0.38 -9.40
CA ARG A 199 -14.14 -0.65 -10.27
C ARG A 199 -12.82 -1.26 -9.75
N GLY A 200 -12.76 -1.65 -8.48
CA GLY A 200 -11.58 -2.30 -7.87
C GLY A 200 -10.38 -1.36 -7.65
N GLY A 201 -10.59 -0.04 -7.66
CA GLY A 201 -9.59 0.98 -7.37
C GLY A 201 -10.26 2.23 -6.80
N VAL A 202 -9.52 3.33 -6.72
CA VAL A 202 -10.07 4.64 -6.36
C VAL A 202 -10.03 5.53 -7.59
N SER A 203 -11.10 6.28 -7.86
CA SER A 203 -11.14 7.26 -8.95
C SER A 203 -11.17 8.67 -8.38
N VAL A 204 -10.21 9.49 -8.79
CA VAL A 204 -10.07 10.89 -8.38
C VAL A 204 -10.40 11.75 -9.60
N SER A 205 -11.59 12.36 -9.60
CA SER A 205 -11.97 13.33 -10.64
C SER A 205 -11.37 14.70 -10.37
N ARG A 206 -11.18 15.50 -11.42
CA ARG A 206 -10.76 16.92 -11.33
C ARG A 206 -11.82 17.86 -10.73
N GLU A 207 -12.80 17.32 -10.02
CA GLU A 207 -13.76 18.16 -9.31
C GLU A 207 -13.04 18.67 -8.05
N GLU A 208 -12.43 19.84 -8.19
CA GLU A 208 -11.67 20.50 -7.13
C GLU A 208 -12.59 20.81 -5.96
N THR A 209 -12.21 20.32 -4.78
CA THR A 209 -12.91 20.60 -3.53
C THR A 209 -12.29 21.77 -2.78
N GLY A 210 -11.06 22.17 -3.15
CA GLY A 210 -10.40 23.38 -2.66
C GLY A 210 -9.09 23.69 -3.40
N GLN A 211 -8.60 24.91 -3.22
CA GLN A 211 -7.32 25.39 -3.74
C GLN A 211 -6.56 26.11 -2.62
N TYR A 212 -5.28 25.77 -2.45
CA TYR A 212 -4.41 26.25 -1.37
C TYR A 212 -3.05 26.69 -1.91
N GLY A 213 -2.32 27.45 -1.12
CA GLY A 213 -0.88 27.61 -1.33
C GLY A 213 -0.11 26.42 -0.72
N GLU A 214 1.09 26.17 -1.21
CA GLU A 214 1.98 25.09 -0.75
C GLU A 214 2.21 25.01 0.77
N TRP A 215 1.99 26.10 1.51
CA TRP A 215 2.21 26.18 2.96
C TRP A 215 0.94 26.44 3.78
N ASP A 216 -0.23 26.47 3.13
CA ASP A 216 -1.50 26.91 3.73
C ASP A 216 -2.55 25.79 3.68
N PHE A 217 -2.13 24.57 4.04
CA PHE A 217 -3.02 23.41 4.07
C PHE A 217 -4.02 23.51 5.23
N PRO A 218 -5.29 23.15 5.01
CA PRO A 218 -6.26 23.08 6.09
C PRO A 218 -5.82 22.00 7.09
N SER A 219 -5.85 22.35 8.37
CA SER A 219 -5.52 21.40 9.45
C SER A 219 -6.33 20.12 9.30
N TYR A 220 -5.68 18.97 9.46
CA TYR A 220 -6.35 17.68 9.44
C TYR A 220 -7.42 17.61 10.53
N ASP A 221 -8.67 17.36 10.12
CA ASP A 221 -9.73 17.07 11.08
C ASP A 221 -9.59 15.61 11.53
N PRO A 222 -9.23 15.39 12.81
CA PRO A 222 -9.07 14.06 13.35
C PRO A 222 -10.29 13.14 13.24
N ASP A 223 -11.48 13.74 13.27
CA ASP A 223 -12.77 13.05 13.30
C ASP A 223 -13.33 12.87 11.88
N ALA A 224 -12.58 13.26 10.85
CA ALA A 224 -13.03 13.25 9.46
C ALA A 224 -13.46 11.86 8.97
N LEU A 225 -12.97 10.78 9.57
CA LEU A 225 -13.33 9.40 9.22
C LEU A 225 -14.57 8.88 9.96
N GLY A 226 -15.09 9.62 10.94
CA GLY A 226 -16.25 9.20 11.72
C GLY A 226 -16.03 7.94 12.59
N TYR A 227 -14.79 7.45 12.71
CA TYR A 227 -14.49 6.31 13.56
C TYR A 227 -14.78 6.64 15.03
N GLY A 228 -15.44 5.71 15.71
CA GLY A 228 -15.71 5.85 17.14
C GLY A 228 -14.43 5.89 17.99
N ALA A 229 -14.53 6.46 19.19
CA ALA A 229 -13.43 6.44 20.14
C ALA A 229 -13.08 5.00 20.55
N CYS A 230 -11.78 4.71 20.67
CA CYS A 230 -11.33 3.42 21.16
C CYS A 230 -11.81 3.17 22.59
N ALA A 231 -12.30 1.95 22.86
CA ALA A 231 -12.65 1.57 24.23
C ALA A 231 -11.40 1.62 25.11
N ASP A 232 -11.46 2.40 26.20
CA ASP A 232 -10.40 2.44 27.19
C ASP A 232 -10.18 1.05 27.80
N ARG A 233 -8.94 0.54 27.74
CA ARG A 233 -8.56 -0.70 28.45
C ARG A 233 -8.68 -0.59 29.99
N ARG A 234 -9.08 0.56 30.55
CA ARG A 234 -9.14 0.82 32.01
C ARG A 234 -10.45 0.45 32.69
N SER A 235 -11.44 -0.10 31.99
CA SER A 235 -12.77 -0.36 32.58
C SER A 235 -13.08 -1.82 32.90
N ALA A 236 -12.11 -2.75 32.80
CA ALA A 236 -12.23 -4.06 33.44
C ALA A 236 -11.84 -3.93 34.92
N GLY A 237 -12.73 -3.34 35.73
CA GLY A 237 -12.65 -3.46 37.19
C GLY A 237 -12.86 -4.93 37.59
N PRO A 238 -12.19 -5.44 38.64
CA PRO A 238 -12.36 -6.82 39.07
C PRO A 238 -13.82 -7.05 39.44
N GLU A 239 -14.44 -8.02 38.77
CA GLU A 239 -15.75 -8.54 39.10
C GLU A 239 -15.70 -9.04 40.55
N LEU A 240 -16.41 -8.33 41.43
CA LEU A 240 -16.58 -8.72 42.82
C LEU A 240 -17.49 -9.94 42.85
N ASP A 241 -16.88 -11.09 43.10
CA ASP A 241 -17.53 -12.38 43.32
C ASP A 241 -18.53 -12.26 44.49
N PRO A 242 -19.84 -12.48 44.29
CA PRO A 242 -20.79 -12.44 45.38
C PRO A 242 -20.65 -13.72 46.23
N SER A 243 -20.32 -13.50 47.51
CA SER A 243 -20.31 -14.50 48.58
C SER A 243 -21.70 -15.05 48.89
#